data_AF-Q9HYJ4-F1
#
_entry.id   AF-Q9HYJ4-F1
#
_cell.length_a   1.000
_cell.length_b   1.000
_cell.length_c   1.000
_cell.angle_alpha   90.00
_cell.angle_beta   90.00
_cell.angle_gamma   90.00
#
_symmetry.space_group_name_H-M   'P 1'
#
loop_
_entity.id
_entity.type
_entity.pdbx_description
1 polymer ?
#
loop_
_entity_poly.entity_id
_entity_poly.type
_entity_poly.pdbx_seq_one_letter_code
_entity_poly.pdbx_strand_id
1 'polypeptide(L)' 'MQDLGFALLLIGYVWSVASGGRRSIPCALLCLLLFPLAQLAFAINDAPMRPPLALAAFGAGLAYLGGGSVFG' A
#
# COMPACT_ATOMS: atom_id res chain seq x y z
N MET A 1 -16.65 -0.63 9.06
CA MET A 1 -15.74 0.23 8.25
C MET A 1 -14.33 -0.33 8.20
N GLN A 2 -13.90 -1.03 9.26
CA GLN A 2 -12.62 -1.71 9.31
C GLN A 2 -12.37 -2.68 8.14
N ASP A 3 -13.30 -3.58 7.83
CA ASP A 3 -13.15 -4.55 6.74
C ASP A 3 -12.98 -3.89 5.37
N LEU A 4 -13.72 -2.79 5.14
CA LEU A 4 -13.62 -2.02 3.90
C LEU A 4 -12.25 -1.33 3.81
N GLY A 5 -11.78 -0.74 4.91
CA GLY A 5 -10.45 -0.15 4.99
C GLY A 5 -9.34 -1.18 4.75
N PHE A 6 -9.46 -2.36 5.37
CA PHE A 6 -8.52 -3.47 5.18
C PHE A 6 -8.52 -3.97 3.74
N ALA A 7 -9.69 -4.13 3.12
CA ALA A 7 -9.80 -4.51 1.71
C ALA A 7 -9.12 -3.49 0.79
N LEU A 8 -9.32 -2.19 1.01
CA LEU A 8 -8.66 -1.13 0.24
C LEU A 8 -7.14 -1.13 0.45
N LEU A 9 -6.68 -1.39 1.67
CA LEU A 9 -5.27 -1.52 1.99
C LEU A 9 -4.64 -2.72 1.26
N LEU A 10 -5.33 -3.87 1.28
CA LEU A 10 -4.90 -5.07 0.56
C LEU A 10 -4.86 -4.85 -0.95
N ILE A 11 -5.87 -4.18 -1.53
CA ILE A 11 -5.88 -3.84 -2.96
C ILE A 11 -4.70 -2.91 -3.29
N GLY A 12 -4.45 -1.89 -2.47
CA GLY A 12 -3.32 -0.98 -2.67
C GLY A 12 -1.97 -1.69 -2.57
N TYR A 13 -1.85 -2.66 -1.65
CA TYR A 13 -0.67 -3.52 -1.53
C TYR A 13 -0.45 -4.40 -2.77
N VAL A 14 -1.47 -5.15 -3.20
CA VAL A 14 -1.37 -6.03 -4.38
C VAL A 14 -1.06 -5.23 -5.65
N TRP A 15 -1.74 -4.09 -5.82
CA TRP A 15 -1.49 -3.21 -6.96
C TRP A 15 -0.07 -2.65 -6.93
N SER A 16 0.47 -2.34 -5.74
CA SER A 16 1.87 -1.97 -5.65
C SER A 16 2.81 -3.05 -6.14
N VAL A 17 2.69 -4.26 -5.59
CA VAL A 17 3.59 -5.36 -5.94
C VAL A 17 3.54 -5.61 -7.44
N ALA A 18 2.34 -5.56 -8.04
CA ALA A 18 2.15 -5.68 -9.48
C ALA A 18 2.75 -4.51 -10.28
N SER A 19 2.74 -3.29 -9.74
CA SER A 19 3.33 -2.10 -10.39
C SER A 19 4.86 -2.09 -10.27
N GLY A 20 5.39 -2.46 -9.11
CA GLY A 20 6.82 -2.66 -8.87
C GLY A 20 7.39 -3.78 -9.71
N GLY A 21 6.67 -4.90 -9.83
CA GLY A 21 7.04 -6.05 -10.69
C GLY A 21 7.16 -5.69 -12.17
N ARG A 22 6.31 -4.78 -12.66
CA ARG A 22 6.41 -4.26 -14.03
C ARG A 22 7.63 -3.35 -14.26
N ARG A 23 8.22 -2.82 -13.19
CA ARG A 23 9.33 -1.87 -13.27
C ARG A 23 10.67 -2.54 -13.06
N SER A 24 10.81 -3.26 -11.95
CA SER A 24 12.00 -4.05 -11.64
C SER A 24 11.73 -5.02 -10.48
N ILE A 25 12.30 -6.23 -10.59
CA ILE A 25 12.23 -7.28 -9.55
C ILE A 25 12.59 -6.75 -8.15
N PRO A 26 13.68 -5.98 -7.92
CA PRO A 26 13.99 -5.45 -6.59
C PRO A 26 12.91 -4.50 -6.07
N CYS A 27 12.27 -3.73 -6.93
CA CYS A 27 11.22 -2.81 -6.53
C CYS A 27 9.95 -3.56 -6.10
N ALA A 28 9.62 -4.65 -6.81
CA ALA A 28 8.57 -5.57 -6.41
C ALA A 28 8.86 -6.22 -5.05
N LEU A 29 10.07 -6.71 -4.85
CA LEU A 29 10.51 -7.34 -3.59
C LEU A 29 10.46 -6.37 -2.42
N LEU A 30 10.96 -5.14 -2.60
CA LEU A 30 10.90 -4.10 -1.58
C LEU A 30 9.46 -3.71 -1.26
N CYS A 31 8.59 -3.57 -2.27
CA CYS A 31 7.17 -3.33 -2.05
C CYS A 31 6.48 -4.52 -1.38
N LEU A 32 6.95 -5.76 -1.59
CA LEU A 32 6.36 -6.95 -0.98
C LEU A 32 6.77 -7.07 0.50
N LEU A 33 8.04 -6.80 0.83
CA LEU A 33 8.63 -6.97 2.17
C LEU A 33 8.45 -5.77 3.09
N LEU A 34 8.54 -4.56 2.55
CA LEU A 34 8.64 -3.31 3.31
C LEU A 34 7.47 -2.36 3.00
N PHE A 35 6.31 -2.90 2.64
CA PHE A 35 5.12 -2.07 2.51
C PHE A 35 4.69 -1.46 3.85
N PRO A 36 4.28 -0.18 3.93
CA PRO A 36 4.21 0.83 2.86
C PRO A 36 5.49 1.68 2.69
N LEU A 37 6.51 1.49 3.54
CA LEU A 37 7.75 2.29 3.58
C LEU A 37 8.50 2.31 2.24
N ALA A 38 8.74 1.15 1.65
CA ALA A 38 9.43 1.05 0.36
C ALA A 38 8.72 1.87 -0.71
N GLN A 39 7.39 1.82 -0.69
CA GLN A 39 6.56 2.45 -1.68
C GLN A 39 6.42 3.95 -1.46
N LEU A 40 6.52 4.41 -0.22
CA LEU A 40 6.66 5.84 0.08
C LEU A 40 7.98 6.37 -0.52
N ALA A 41 9.08 5.62 -0.37
CA ALA A 41 10.36 5.99 -0.99
C ALA A 41 10.29 5.98 -2.53
N PHE A 42 9.65 4.97 -3.12
CA PHE A 42 9.50 4.92 -4.58
C PHE A 42 8.52 5.96 -5.10
N ALA A 43 7.37 6.20 -4.45
CA ALA A 43 6.36 7.15 -4.90
C ALA A 43 6.85 8.60 -4.95
N ILE A 44 7.87 8.96 -4.17
CA ILE A 44 8.55 10.27 -4.28
C ILE A 44 9.17 10.41 -5.67
N ASN A 45 9.94 9.41 -6.09
CA ASN A 45 10.69 9.41 -7.34
C ASN A 45 9.82 9.01 -8.55
N ASP A 46 8.79 8.21 -8.31
CA ASP A 46 8.05 7.49 -9.33
C ASP A 46 6.55 7.75 -9.27
N ALA A 47 6.10 8.64 -10.17
CA ALA A 47 4.70 8.99 -10.34
C ALA A 47 3.73 7.78 -10.42
N PRO A 48 4.01 6.68 -11.16
CA PRO A 48 3.06 5.56 -11.24
C PRO A 48 2.94 4.76 -9.93
N MET A 49 3.82 4.94 -8.94
CA MET A 49 3.71 4.30 -7.63
C MET A 49 2.86 5.09 -6.63
N ARG A 50 2.52 6.35 -6.93
CA ARG A 50 1.66 7.19 -6.10
C ARG A 50 0.23 6.66 -5.95
N PRO A 51 -0.48 6.23 -7.03
CA PRO A 51 -1.85 5.73 -6.90
C PRO A 51 -2.00 4.53 -5.93
N PRO A 52 -1.18 3.45 -6.00
CA PRO A 52 -1.35 2.34 -5.06
C PRO A 52 -1.01 2.74 -3.61
N LEU A 53 -0.07 3.67 -3.40
CA LEU A 53 0.23 4.20 -2.07
C LEU A 53 -0.94 5.02 -1.51
N ALA A 54 -1.53 5.90 -2.32
CA ALA A 54 -2.67 6.71 -1.92
C ALA A 54 -3.88 5.84 -1.56
N LEU A 55 -4.15 4.80 -2.37
CA LEU A 55 -5.23 3.85 -2.09
C LEU A 55 -5.01 3.12 -0.77
N ALA A 56 -3.80 2.65 -0.53
CA ALA A 56 -3.50 1.93 0.70
C ALA A 56 -3.47 2.83 1.94
N ALA A 57 -2.97 4.06 1.82
CA ALA A 57 -3.03 5.05 2.89
C ALA A 57 -4.48 5.42 3.23
N PHE A 58 -5.34 5.53 2.20
CA PHE A 58 -6.77 5.75 2.39
C PHE A 58 -7.46 4.54 3.05
N GLY A 59 -7.12 3.33 2.61
CA GLY A 59 -7.58 2.10 3.25
C GLY A 59 -7.14 1.99 4.71
N ALA A 60 -5.89 2.34 5.02
CA ALA A 60 -5.37 2.43 6.38
C ALA A 60 -6.15 3.43 7.23
N GLY A 61 -6.40 4.63 6.69
CA GLY A 61 -7.18 5.67 7.36
C GLY A 61 -8.61 5.24 7.64
N LEU A 62 -9.27 4.58 6.69
CA LEU A 62 -10.61 4.00 6.87
C LEU A 62 -10.63 2.84 7.87
N ALA A 63 -9.60 2.00 7.86
CA ALA A 63 -9.46 0.92 8.83
C ALA A 63 -9.28 1.47 10.25
N TYR A 64 -8.47 2.51 10.39
CA TYR A 64 -8.22 3.21 11.65
C TYR A 64 -9.47 3.92 12.18
N LEU A 65 -10.14 4.72 11.33
CA LEU A 65 -11.42 5.37 11.67
C LEU A 65 -12.54 4.35 11.93
N GLY A 66 -12.45 3.18 11.29
CA GLY A 66 -13.42 2.11 11.38
C GLY A 66 -13.42 1.35 12.71
N GLY A 67 -12.56 1.72 13.66
CA GLY A 67 -12.70 1.31 15.05
C GLY A 67 -11.88 0.08 15.45
N GLY A 68 -10.82 -0.27 14.73
CA GLY A 68 -9.85 -1.19 15.32
C GLY A 68 -8.43 -0.72 15.15
N SER A 69 -7.90 -0.27 16.28
CA SER A 69 -6.75 -0.92 16.90
C SER A 69 -6.39 -2.23 16.20
N VAL A 70 -5.35 -2.17 15.38
CA VAL A 70 -4.65 -3.31 14.77
C VAL A 70 -3.90 -4.14 15.84
N PHE A 71 -4.13 -3.85 17.11
CA PHE A 71 -3.78 -4.65 18.28
C PHE A 71 -4.92 -4.53 19.29
N GLY A 72 -5.66 -5.61 19.55
CA GLY A 72 -6.51 -5.67 20.73
C GLY A 72 -5.71 -5.38 22.01
#